data_AF-A0A6A4FLK5-F1
#
_entry.id   AF-A0A6A4FLK5-F1
#
_cell.length_a   1.000
_cell.length_b   1.000
_cell.length_c   1.000
_cell.angle_alpha   90.00
_cell.angle_beta   90.00
_cell.angle_gamma   90.00
#
_symmetry.space_group_name_H-M   'P 1'
#
loop_
_entity.id
_entity.type
_entity.pdbx_description
1 polymer ?
#
loop_
_entity_poly.entity_id
_entity_poly.type
_entity_poly.pdbx_seq_one_letter_code
_entity_poly.pdbx_strand_id
1 'polypeptide(L)'
;MADATAADEEPDAPLLHAAAHDVDNSSENDSAALGRFFQFDDDGTVEVVAAVTALLGSDLVAPVAATSSQRRPNVERGALEAGVRLARDYFDDVRVYSAETFRRRFRMQQHLFLRVVRATA
;
A
#
# COMPACT_ATOMS: atom_id res chain seq x y z
N MET A 1 60.71 41.75 -23.20
CA MET A 1 60.25 42.23 -21.88
C MET A 1 59.81 41.02 -21.10
N ALA A 2 60.56 40.69 -20.05
CA ALA A 2 60.16 39.71 -19.06
C ALA A 2 59.14 40.37 -18.13
N ASP A 3 58.12 39.62 -17.70
CA ASP A 3 57.51 39.86 -16.40
C ASP A 3 57.09 38.52 -15.79
N ALA A 4 57.31 38.42 -14.48
CA ALA A 4 57.22 37.24 -13.66
C ALA A 4 56.32 37.54 -12.47
N THR A 5 55.39 36.65 -12.15
CA THR A 5 54.75 36.53 -10.83
C THR A 5 54.09 35.14 -10.79
N ALA A 6 54.63 34.13 -10.08
CA ALA A 6 54.54 33.92 -8.62
C ALA A 6 53.08 34.06 -8.15
N ALA A 7 52.35 32.95 -7.93
CA ALA A 7 52.36 32.06 -6.76
C ALA A 7 51.27 32.46 -5.74
N ASP A 8 50.31 31.54 -5.54
CA ASP A 8 49.41 31.32 -4.39
C ASP A 8 48.58 30.09 -4.83
N GLU A 9 48.77 28.85 -4.36
CA GLU A 9 48.89 28.29 -3.01
C GLU A 9 47.67 28.54 -2.11
N GLU A 10 46.62 27.71 -2.28
CA GLU A 10 46.01 27.08 -1.11
C GLU A 10 45.31 25.76 -1.50
N PRO A 11 45.65 24.64 -0.83
CA PRO A 11 45.00 23.35 -1.01
C PRO A 11 43.73 23.29 -0.15
N ASP A 12 42.57 23.04 -0.77
CA ASP A 12 41.34 22.74 -0.03
C ASP A 12 41.52 21.43 0.75
N ALA A 13 41.79 21.58 2.04
CA ALA A 13 41.89 20.50 3.00
C ALA A 13 40.55 19.75 3.14
N PRO A 14 40.58 18.42 3.37
CA PRO A 14 39.37 17.65 3.62
C PRO A 14 38.90 17.89 5.07
N LEU A 15 37.77 18.57 5.24
CA LEU A 15 37.12 18.66 6.55
C LEU A 15 36.34 17.37 6.85
N LEU A 16 36.88 16.63 7.83
CA LEU A 16 36.21 15.56 8.55
C LEU A 16 35.05 16.10 9.41
N HIS A 17 34.16 15.16 9.77
CA HIS A 17 33.10 15.23 10.78
C HIS A 17 31.73 15.79 10.37
N ALA A 18 30.82 14.87 10.06
CA ALA A 18 29.68 14.64 10.96
C ALA A 18 29.07 13.28 10.65
N ALA A 19 29.01 12.43 11.67
CA ALA A 19 28.31 11.16 11.66
C ALA A 19 26.86 11.36 11.20
N ALA A 20 26.53 10.85 10.01
CA ALA A 20 25.15 10.72 9.59
C ALA A 20 24.56 9.54 10.39
N HIS A 21 23.64 9.90 11.29
CA HIS A 21 22.78 9.02 12.05
C HIS A 21 22.39 7.75 11.28
N ASP A 22 22.70 6.59 11.86
CA ASP A 22 21.96 5.36 11.60
C ASP A 22 20.51 5.59 12.02
N VAL A 23 19.68 6.02 11.08
CA VAL A 23 18.23 5.98 11.23
C VAL A 23 17.85 4.52 11.04
N ASP A 24 17.74 3.79 12.15
CA ASP A 24 17.08 2.50 12.21
C ASP A 24 15.62 2.68 11.75
N ASN A 25 15.40 2.52 10.44
CA ASN A 25 14.08 2.42 9.84
C ASN A 25 13.56 0.99 10.00
N SER A 26 13.53 0.52 11.24
CA SER A 26 12.69 -0.59 11.65
C SER A 26 11.25 -0.10 11.64
N SER A 27 10.69 0.03 10.44
CA SER A 27 9.25 0.06 10.25
C SER A 27 8.74 -1.29 10.72
N GLU A 28 8.36 -1.35 11.99
CA GLU A 28 7.46 -2.36 12.54
C GLU A 28 6.13 -2.21 11.80
N ASN A 29 6.11 -2.68 10.55
CA ASN A 29 4.88 -3.17 9.92
C ASN A 29 4.53 -4.45 10.66
N ASP A 30 3.95 -4.23 11.83
CA ASP A 30 3.50 -5.24 12.77
C ASP A 30 2.35 -6.00 12.11
N SER A 31 2.74 -6.92 11.23
CA SER A 31 1.86 -7.63 10.30
C SER A 31 0.82 -8.48 11.04
N ALA A 32 1.07 -8.73 12.33
CA ALA A 32 0.13 -9.33 13.27
C ALA A 32 -1.10 -8.44 13.52
N ALA A 33 -0.94 -7.12 13.56
CA ALA A 33 -2.06 -6.18 13.76
C ALA A 33 -3.01 -6.18 12.56
N LEU A 34 -2.47 -6.29 11.33
CA LEU A 34 -3.28 -6.44 10.12
C LEU A 34 -3.99 -7.80 10.04
N GLY A 35 -3.36 -8.88 10.51
CA GLY A 35 -4.00 -10.19 10.59
C GLY A 35 -5.25 -10.20 11.47
N ARG A 36 -5.26 -9.39 12.54
CA ARG A 36 -6.40 -9.27 13.45
C ARG A 36 -7.58 -8.50 12.85
N PHE A 37 -7.33 -7.65 11.84
CA PHE A 37 -8.39 -6.94 11.12
C PHE A 37 -9.20 -7.84 10.17
N PHE A 38 -8.60 -8.90 9.63
CA PHE A 38 -9.26 -9.80 8.68
C PHE A 38 -9.86 -11.07 9.31
N GLN A 39 -9.69 -11.26 10.63
CA GLN A 39 -10.18 -12.45 11.35
C GLN A 39 -11.56 -12.24 12.00
N PHE A 40 -12.24 -11.14 11.69
CA PHE A 40 -13.61 -10.90 12.14
C PHE A 40 -14.57 -11.58 11.15
N ASP A 41 -14.76 -12.89 11.31
CA ASP A 41 -15.91 -13.57 10.71
C ASP A 41 -17.20 -13.05 11.36
N ASP A 42 -18.17 -12.72 10.51
CA ASP A 42 -19.34 -11.84 10.72
C ASP A 42 -20.38 -12.32 11.76
N ASP A 43 -20.09 -13.36 12.55
CA ASP A 43 -21.08 -14.00 13.45
C ASP A 43 -20.85 -13.71 14.95
N GLY A 44 -19.67 -13.19 15.33
CA GLY A 44 -19.32 -12.88 16.74
C GLY A 44 -18.86 -11.44 17.00
N THR A 45 -18.79 -10.60 15.97
CA THR A 45 -18.23 -9.25 16.04
C THR A 45 -19.07 -8.32 16.92
N VAL A 46 -20.39 -8.49 16.88
CA VAL A 46 -21.35 -7.61 17.56
C VAL A 46 -21.30 -7.81 19.08
N GLU A 47 -21.13 -9.05 19.54
CA GLU A 47 -21.11 -9.40 20.97
C GLU A 47 -19.82 -8.94 21.66
N VAL A 48 -18.66 -9.16 21.02
CA VAL A 48 -17.36 -8.72 21.56
C VAL A 48 -17.27 -7.19 21.58
N VAL A 49 -17.74 -6.51 20.54
CA VAL A 49 -17.77 -5.04 20.51
C VAL A 49 -18.72 -4.48 21.57
N ALA A 50 -19.89 -5.09 21.76
CA ALA A 50 -20.83 -4.69 22.80
C ALA A 50 -20.24 -4.89 24.21
N ALA A 51 -19.61 -6.04 24.46
CA ALA A 51 -18.96 -6.34 25.75
C ALA A 51 -17.80 -5.37 26.04
N VAL A 52 -16.97 -5.08 25.04
CA VAL A 52 -15.85 -4.12 25.18
C VAL A 52 -16.37 -2.70 25.41
N THR A 53 -17.44 -2.30 24.71
CA THR A 53 -18.09 -0.98 24.89
C THR A 53 -18.73 -0.85 26.27
N ALA A 54 -19.37 -1.91 26.77
CA ALA A 54 -19.94 -1.95 28.12
C ALA A 54 -18.85 -1.93 29.20
N LEU A 55 -17.72 -2.59 28.95
CA LEU A 55 -16.57 -2.63 29.86
C LEU A 55 -15.82 -1.28 29.93
N LEU A 56 -15.79 -0.52 28.82
CA LEU A 56 -15.07 0.75 28.71
C LEU A 56 -15.81 1.97 29.28
N GLY A 57 -17.03 1.81 29.81
CA GLY A 57 -17.72 2.86 30.54
C GLY A 57 -18.35 3.93 29.63
N SER A 58 -19.63 4.18 29.86
CA SER A 58 -20.56 4.93 29.01
C SER A 58 -20.36 6.46 28.91
N ASP A 59 -19.16 6.99 29.12
CA ASP A 59 -18.92 8.45 29.14
C ASP A 59 -18.43 9.05 27.80
N LEU A 60 -18.40 8.28 26.72
CA LEU A 60 -18.12 8.79 25.37
C LEU A 60 -19.31 8.67 24.40
N VAL A 61 -20.55 8.71 24.89
CA VAL A 61 -21.73 8.76 24.01
C VAL A 61 -22.00 10.22 23.59
N ALA A 62 -21.07 10.79 22.83
CA ALA A 62 -21.54 11.55 21.68
C ALA A 62 -21.95 10.49 20.65
N PRO A 63 -23.19 10.47 20.14
CA PRO A 63 -23.47 9.65 18.97
C PRO A 63 -22.58 10.22 17.86
N VAL A 64 -21.45 9.55 17.59
CA VAL A 64 -20.84 9.63 16.27
C VAL A 64 -21.94 9.10 15.38
N ALA A 65 -22.69 10.03 14.79
CA ALA A 65 -23.64 9.72 13.74
C ALA A 65 -22.79 9.03 12.68
N ALA A 66 -22.78 7.69 12.74
CA ALA A 66 -22.36 6.89 11.63
C ALA A 66 -23.23 7.41 10.51
N THR A 67 -22.63 8.18 9.61
CA THR A 67 -23.25 8.54 8.37
C THR A 67 -23.35 7.20 7.66
N SER A 68 -24.42 6.47 7.96
CA SER A 68 -24.87 5.36 7.15
C SER A 68 -25.28 6.01 5.86
N SER A 69 -24.28 6.35 5.05
CA SER A 69 -24.43 6.54 3.63
C SER A 69 -25.26 5.33 3.24
N GLN A 70 -26.53 5.56 2.92
CA GLN A 70 -27.42 4.55 2.37
C GLN A 70 -26.77 4.13 1.06
N ARG A 71 -25.84 3.19 1.16
CA ARG A 71 -25.10 2.66 0.04
C ARG A 71 -26.16 2.01 -0.82
N ARG A 72 -26.19 2.44 -2.08
CA ARG A 72 -27.07 1.82 -3.06
C ARG A 72 -26.84 0.31 -3.02
N PRO A 73 -27.91 -0.50 -3.07
CA PRO A 73 -27.77 -1.94 -3.08
C PRO A 73 -26.84 -2.37 -4.22
N ASN A 74 -26.02 -3.38 -3.97
CA ASN A 74 -25.13 -3.89 -5.00
C ASN A 74 -25.98 -4.47 -6.13
N VAL A 75 -25.84 -3.92 -7.33
CA VAL A 75 -26.52 -4.44 -8.52
C VAL A 75 -25.60 -5.46 -9.18
N GLU A 76 -26.14 -6.64 -9.45
CA GLU A 76 -25.44 -7.66 -10.22
C GLU A 76 -25.18 -7.16 -11.65
N ARG A 77 -23.91 -6.95 -11.98
CA ARG A 77 -23.45 -6.46 -13.29
C ARG A 77 -22.69 -7.51 -14.10
N GLY A 78 -22.92 -8.79 -13.81
CA GLY A 78 -22.16 -9.88 -14.42
C GLY A 78 -20.67 -9.83 -14.08
N ALA A 79 -20.34 -9.66 -12.79
CA ALA A 79 -18.96 -9.53 -12.34
C ALA A 79 -18.09 -10.74 -12.74
N LEU A 80 -18.68 -11.94 -12.70
CA LEU A 80 -18.02 -13.19 -13.08
C LEU A 80 -17.68 -13.18 -14.58
N GLU A 81 -18.66 -12.91 -15.44
CA GLU A 81 -18.47 -12.84 -16.90
C GLU A 81 -17.44 -11.77 -17.28
N ALA A 82 -17.50 -10.59 -16.63
CA ALA A 82 -16.53 -9.54 -16.83
C ALA A 82 -15.12 -9.97 -16.40
N GLY A 83 -14.99 -10.74 -15.33
CA GLY A 83 -13.73 -11.32 -14.87
C GLY A 83 -13.14 -12.30 -15.88
N VAL A 84 -13.96 -13.22 -16.41
CA VAL A 84 -13.54 -14.16 -17.46
C VAL A 84 -13.06 -13.43 -18.71
N ARG A 85 -13.80 -12.40 -19.15
CA ARG A 85 -13.39 -11.57 -20.30
C ARG A 85 -12.08 -10.85 -20.03
N LEU A 86 -11.91 -10.24 -18.86
CA LEU A 86 -10.65 -9.58 -18.49
C LEU A 86 -9.48 -10.56 -18.46
N ALA A 87 -9.69 -11.78 -17.97
CA ALA A 87 -8.66 -12.81 -17.98
C ALA A 87 -8.23 -13.14 -19.41
N ARG A 88 -9.20 -13.35 -20.31
CA ARG A 88 -8.94 -13.62 -21.72
C ARG A 88 -8.22 -12.45 -22.42
N ASP A 89 -8.68 -11.21 -22.22
CA ASP A 89 -8.14 -10.07 -22.95
C ASP A 89 -6.67 -9.76 -22.62
N TYR A 90 -6.22 -10.08 -21.40
CA TYR A 90 -4.88 -9.73 -20.89
C TYR A 90 -3.91 -10.91 -20.78
N PHE A 91 -4.39 -12.13 -20.55
CA PHE A 91 -3.55 -13.29 -20.22
C PHE A 91 -3.58 -14.42 -21.25
N ASP A 92 -4.43 -14.33 -22.28
CA ASP A 92 -4.44 -15.29 -23.39
C ASP A 92 -3.24 -15.06 -24.33
N ASP A 93 -2.88 -16.08 -25.11
CA ASP A 93 -1.72 -16.05 -26.00
C ASP A 93 -1.87 -14.96 -27.07
N VAL A 94 -3.10 -14.78 -27.57
CA VAL A 94 -3.50 -13.66 -28.45
C VAL A 94 -4.15 -12.56 -27.61
N ARG A 95 -3.34 -11.91 -26.78
CA ARG A 95 -3.79 -10.78 -25.94
C ARG A 95 -4.34 -9.63 -26.81
N VAL A 96 -5.54 -9.15 -26.45
CA VAL A 96 -6.20 -8.01 -27.12
C VAL A 96 -5.53 -6.70 -26.72
N TYR A 97 -5.03 -6.61 -25.48
CA TYR A 97 -4.43 -5.40 -24.94
C TYR A 97 -2.92 -5.52 -24.74
N SER A 98 -2.23 -4.40 -24.99
CA SER A 98 -0.78 -4.28 -24.78
C SER A 98 -0.39 -4.26 -23.30
N ALA A 99 0.89 -4.52 -23.02
CA ALA A 99 1.45 -4.45 -21.67
C ALA A 99 1.31 -3.05 -21.03
N GLU A 100 1.29 -1.98 -21.82
CA GLU A 100 1.06 -0.62 -21.34
C GLU A 100 -0.36 -0.45 -20.81
N THR A 101 -1.34 -0.99 -21.54
CA THR A 101 -2.75 -0.97 -21.12
C THR A 101 -2.94 -1.79 -19.84
N PHE A 102 -2.25 -2.94 -19.72
CA PHE A 102 -2.22 -3.72 -18.48
C PHE A 102 -1.69 -2.89 -17.30
N ARG A 103 -0.53 -2.25 -17.47
CA ARG A 103 0.07 -1.38 -16.43
C ARG A 103 -0.87 -0.26 -16.03
N ARG A 104 -1.59 0.37 -16.96
CA ARG A 104 -2.57 1.42 -16.64
C ARG A 104 -3.75 0.88 -15.81
N ARG A 105 -4.23 -0.33 -16.11
CA ARG A 105 -5.40 -0.94 -15.44
C ARG A 105 -5.07 -1.51 -14.07
N PHE A 106 -3.99 -2.29 -13.97
CA PHE A 106 -3.59 -2.98 -12.73
C PHE A 106 -2.54 -2.21 -11.92
N ARG A 107 -2.05 -1.07 -12.45
CA ARG A 107 -1.00 -0.24 -11.83
C ARG A 107 0.30 -0.99 -11.55
N MET A 108 0.54 -2.08 -12.28
CA MET A 108 1.64 -3.01 -12.08
C MET A 108 2.03 -3.71 -13.38
N GLN A 109 3.27 -4.19 -13.47
CA GLN A 109 3.71 -4.99 -14.62
C GLN A 109 3.11 -6.41 -14.55
N GLN A 110 2.72 -6.96 -15.71
CA GLN A 110 2.07 -8.27 -15.80
C GLN A 110 2.90 -9.42 -15.23
N HIS A 111 4.21 -9.42 -15.43
CA HIS A 111 5.07 -10.45 -14.84
C HIS A 111 5.10 -10.38 -13.31
N LEU A 112 5.02 -9.17 -12.73
CA LEU A 112 5.01 -8.98 -11.28
C LEU A 112 3.66 -9.40 -10.70
N PHE A 113 2.56 -9.09 -11.41
CA PHE A 113 1.24 -9.64 -11.10
C PHE A 113 1.28 -11.17 -10.99
N LEU A 114 1.82 -11.85 -12.00
CA LEU A 114 1.90 -13.32 -12.01
C LEU A 114 2.81 -13.86 -10.89
N ARG A 115 3.88 -13.15 -10.54
CA ARG A 115 4.73 -13.53 -9.39
C ARG A 115 3.98 -13.45 -8.07
N VAL A 116 3.21 -12.38 -7.86
CA VAL A 116 2.40 -12.22 -6.64
C VAL A 116 1.34 -13.31 -6.56
N VAL A 117 0.60 -13.54 -7.65
CA VAL A 117 -0.44 -14.59 -7.70
C VAL A 117 0.15 -15.96 -7.37
N ARG A 118 1.32 -16.30 -7.91
CA ARG A 118 2.01 -17.58 -7.63
C ARG A 118 2.54 -17.68 -6.19
N ALA A 119 2.79 -16.56 -5.52
CA ALA A 119 3.26 -16.55 -4.13
C ALA A 119 2.11 -16.65 -3.13
N THR A 120 0.89 -16.29 -3.54
CA THR A 120 -0.32 -16.30 -2.70
C THR A 120 -1.26 -17.47 -2.98
N ALA A 121 -1.00 -18.26 -4.03
CA ALA A 121 -1.76 -19.44 -4.42
C ALA A 121 -1.12 -20.72 -3.90
#